data_AF-A0A834D135-F1
#
_entry.id   AF-A0A834D135-F1
#
_cell.length_a   1.000
_cell.length_b   1.000
_cell.length_c   1.000
_cell.angle_alpha   90.00
_cell.angle_beta   90.00
_cell.angle_gamma   90.00
#
_symmetry.space_group_name_H-M   'P 1'
#
loop_
_entity.id
_entity.type
_entity.pdbx_description
1 polymer ?
#
loop_
_entity_poly.entity_id
_entity_poly.type
_entity_poly.pdbx_seq_one_letter_code
_entity_poly.pdbx_strand_id
1 'polypeptide(L)'
;MALNLAPSNPTIFPPSPHPKRSSRCVQTPPPSTRTKRLVFSSANTRAALREWREYEEAVKRKDLVGALRFLKSIENVSHDNNKDQIERINGSASAESTRSLLGELGLVGYERDWEVLDTCLNADDMKLVASAYGFLKDRGFLPNFGKCRNIVLEGPRSITPTLLKSSTGLEVSKLSPKKWGVSGSSQAVLVAFLGGVSFLISEGIDMRPNLAVILALAFMDSIFLGGSCLAQISSYWPPNRRRILVHEAGHLLTAYLMGCPIRGVILDPIVAMQMGIQGQAGTQFWDEKMANDLAEGRLDGTAFDRYCMVLFAGIAAEALIYGEAEGGENDENLFRSICVLLQPPLSVAEMSNQARWSVLQSYNLLKWHRHAHRAAVKALENGSGLGTVIRSIEEAMSSNR
;
A
#
# COMPACT_ATOMS: atom_id res chain seq x y z
N MET A 1 17.62 52.97 -17.43
CA MET A 1 16.93 53.64 -18.54
C MET A 1 15.53 53.97 -18.05
N ALA A 2 15.37 55.18 -17.53
CA ALA A 2 14.12 55.71 -16.99
C ALA A 2 13.26 56.24 -18.15
N LEU A 3 11.93 56.20 -17.99
CA LEU A 3 11.00 57.23 -18.48
C LEU A 3 9.65 57.07 -17.75
N ASN A 4 9.46 57.92 -16.74
CA ASN A 4 8.17 58.43 -16.29
C ASN A 4 7.56 59.33 -17.37
N LEU A 5 6.23 59.50 -17.40
CA LEU A 5 5.55 60.79 -17.64
C LEU A 5 4.03 60.69 -17.29
N ALA A 6 3.75 61.16 -16.06
CA ALA A 6 2.68 62.01 -15.51
C ALA A 6 1.41 62.46 -16.32
N PRO A 7 0.38 63.00 -15.60
CA PRO A 7 -1.06 63.00 -15.95
C PRO A 7 -1.67 64.39 -16.23
N SER A 8 -3.00 64.47 -16.47
CA SER A 8 -3.78 65.71 -16.45
C SER A 8 -5.23 65.53 -15.94
N ASN A 9 -5.64 66.54 -15.16
CA ASN A 9 -6.79 66.74 -14.24
C ASN A 9 -7.94 67.52 -14.95
N PRO A 10 -8.93 68.20 -14.31
CA PRO A 10 -9.93 67.89 -13.25
C PRO A 10 -11.38 68.43 -13.58
N THR A 11 -12.25 68.62 -12.55
CA THR A 11 -13.47 69.49 -12.41
C THR A 11 -14.86 68.93 -12.82
N ILE A 12 -16.04 69.21 -12.20
CA ILE A 12 -16.56 69.97 -11.02
C ILE A 12 -18.05 69.53 -10.79
N PHE A 13 -18.53 69.61 -9.53
CA PHE A 13 -19.93 69.45 -8.98
C PHE A 13 -20.98 70.46 -9.52
N PRO A 14 -22.34 70.34 -9.35
CA PRO A 14 -23.08 70.59 -8.08
C PRO A 14 -24.50 69.91 -7.97
N PRO A 15 -25.49 70.38 -7.16
CA PRO A 15 -25.62 70.28 -5.69
C PRO A 15 -26.95 69.63 -5.20
N SER A 16 -27.05 69.44 -3.88
CA SER A 16 -28.25 69.00 -3.10
C SER A 16 -29.32 70.10 -2.95
N PRO A 17 -30.57 69.74 -2.55
CA PRO A 17 -31.07 70.31 -1.29
C PRO A 17 -31.93 69.36 -0.41
N HIS A 18 -31.75 69.47 0.90
CA HIS A 18 -32.67 69.08 2.00
C HIS A 18 -33.78 70.15 2.21
N PRO A 19 -34.66 70.13 3.24
CA PRO A 19 -35.39 69.05 3.97
C PRO A 19 -36.90 69.39 4.18
N LYS A 20 -37.78 68.45 4.62
CA LYS A 20 -38.92 68.75 5.55
C LYS A 20 -39.35 67.54 6.39
N ARG A 21 -39.54 67.81 7.69
CA ARG A 21 -40.11 66.98 8.77
C ARG A 21 -41.59 66.60 8.53
N SER A 22 -42.00 65.43 9.02
CA SER A 22 -43.25 65.29 9.77
C SER A 22 -43.19 64.07 10.71
N SER A 23 -43.72 64.29 11.91
CA SER A 23 -43.70 63.45 13.11
C SER A 23 -45.05 62.76 13.33
N ARG A 24 -45.08 61.50 13.79
CA ARG A 24 -45.76 61.09 15.05
C ARG A 24 -45.86 59.58 15.29
N CYS A 25 -45.67 59.28 16.58
CA CYS A 25 -46.32 58.30 17.45
C CYS A 25 -45.88 56.83 17.49
N VAL A 26 -45.58 56.46 18.73
CA VAL A 26 -45.28 55.16 19.33
C VAL A 26 -46.54 54.30 19.43
N GLN A 27 -46.42 52.99 19.18
CA GLN A 27 -47.09 51.89 19.89
C GLN A 27 -46.41 50.55 19.56
N THR A 28 -46.15 49.73 20.59
CA THR A 28 -45.42 48.44 20.60
C THR A 28 -46.25 47.21 20.21
N PRO A 29 -45.60 46.11 19.75
CA PRO A 29 -46.04 44.74 20.05
C PRO A 29 -44.91 43.86 20.72
N PRO A 30 -45.20 42.63 21.20
CA PRO A 30 -44.77 42.10 22.51
C PRO A 30 -43.49 41.21 22.51
N PRO A 31 -43.02 40.71 23.69
CA PRO A 31 -41.72 40.05 23.81
C PRO A 31 -41.82 38.52 23.70
N SER A 32 -41.05 37.91 22.80
CA SER A 32 -40.38 36.61 22.99
C SER A 32 -39.58 36.31 21.71
N THR A 33 -38.29 36.05 21.78
CA THR A 33 -37.81 34.67 21.88
C THR A 33 -36.41 34.67 22.45
N ARG A 34 -36.31 33.95 23.56
CA ARG A 34 -35.10 33.57 24.28
C ARG A 34 -34.06 33.06 23.27
N THR A 35 -32.98 33.82 23.06
CA THR A 35 -31.78 33.31 22.39
C THR A 35 -31.33 32.09 23.19
N LYS A 36 -31.60 30.90 22.68
CA LYS A 36 -31.03 29.67 23.24
C LYS A 36 -29.52 29.78 23.01
N ARG A 37 -28.82 30.31 24.00
CA ARG A 37 -27.39 30.11 24.14
C ARG A 37 -27.23 28.60 24.26
N LEU A 38 -26.87 27.95 23.14
CA LEU A 38 -26.44 26.56 23.16
C LEU A 38 -25.17 26.53 24.00
N VAL A 39 -25.33 26.26 25.29
CA VAL A 39 -24.23 25.88 26.15
C VAL A 39 -23.86 24.47 25.72
N PHE A 40 -22.90 24.37 24.81
CA PHE A 40 -22.24 23.11 24.54
C PHE A 40 -21.51 22.67 25.81
N SER A 41 -21.77 21.44 26.26
CA SER A 41 -20.97 20.82 27.31
C SER A 41 -19.53 20.66 26.81
N SER A 42 -18.60 21.46 27.34
CA SER A 42 -17.16 21.32 27.05
C SER A 42 -16.58 19.98 27.53
N ALA A 43 -17.36 19.18 28.27
CA ALA A 43 -16.96 17.87 28.74
C ALA A 43 -16.96 16.82 27.62
N ASN A 44 -17.92 16.88 26.68
CA ASN A 44 -18.00 15.90 25.58
C ASN A 44 -16.88 16.08 24.56
N THR A 45 -16.47 17.33 24.29
CA THR A 45 -15.33 17.61 23.41
C THR A 45 -14.00 17.23 24.06
N ARG A 46 -13.83 17.42 25.37
CA ARG A 46 -12.63 16.97 26.10
C ARG A 46 -12.54 15.45 26.23
N ALA A 47 -13.67 14.77 26.45
CA ALA A 47 -13.73 13.31 26.47
C ALA A 47 -13.37 12.73 25.11
N ALA A 48 -13.99 13.23 24.02
CA ALA A 48 -13.64 12.84 22.67
C ALA A 48 -12.15 13.11 22.34
N LEU A 49 -11.61 14.27 22.72
CA LEU A 49 -10.18 14.59 22.53
C LEU A 49 -9.24 13.64 23.29
N ARG A 50 -9.65 13.16 24.47
CA ARG A 50 -8.88 12.19 25.27
C ARG A 50 -8.95 10.80 24.66
N GLU A 51 -10.13 10.41 24.21
CA GLU A 51 -10.41 9.17 23.47
C GLU A 51 -9.61 9.09 22.17
N TRP A 52 -9.58 10.15 21.36
CA TRP A 52 -8.76 10.19 20.14
C TRP A 52 -7.25 10.15 20.43
N ARG A 53 -6.81 10.70 21.56
CA ARG A 53 -5.42 10.54 22.02
C ARG A 53 -5.12 9.07 22.35
N GLU A 54 -6.07 8.32 22.91
CA GLU A 54 -5.91 6.89 23.15
C GLU A 54 -5.81 6.09 21.85
N TYR A 55 -6.54 6.47 20.80
CA TYR A 55 -6.36 5.92 19.45
C TYR A 55 -5.00 6.24 18.84
N GLU A 56 -4.57 7.51 18.85
CA GLU A 56 -3.25 7.90 18.35
C GLU A 56 -2.13 7.19 19.12
N GLU A 57 -2.29 7.03 20.44
CA GLU A 57 -1.36 6.24 21.25
C GLU A 57 -1.38 4.76 20.88
N ALA A 58 -2.54 4.17 20.60
CA ALA A 58 -2.65 2.79 20.12
C ALA A 58 -1.98 2.63 18.74
N VAL A 59 -2.18 3.58 17.82
CA VAL A 59 -1.52 3.59 16.50
C VAL A 59 -0.01 3.73 16.65
N LYS A 60 0.47 4.66 17.49
CA LYS A 60 1.91 4.83 17.78
C LYS A 60 2.53 3.59 18.42
N ARG A 61 1.78 2.92 19.30
CA ARG A 61 2.20 1.64 19.92
C ARG A 61 2.00 0.44 18.99
N LYS A 62 1.41 0.64 17.82
CA LYS A 62 1.06 -0.40 16.84
C LYS A 62 0.17 -1.49 17.46
N ASP A 63 -0.76 -1.09 18.33
CA ASP A 63 -1.77 -1.95 18.95
C ASP A 63 -3.05 -1.99 18.10
N LEU A 64 -3.12 -2.97 17.21
CA LEU A 64 -4.28 -3.17 16.33
C LEU A 64 -5.57 -3.47 17.13
N VAL A 65 -5.48 -4.21 18.23
CA VAL A 65 -6.66 -4.57 19.05
C VAL A 65 -7.23 -3.33 19.72
N GLY A 66 -6.35 -2.50 20.30
CA GLY A 66 -6.72 -1.21 20.89
C GLY A 66 -7.35 -0.28 19.87
N ALA A 67 -6.72 -0.13 18.69
CA ALA A 67 -7.22 0.71 17.61
C ALA A 67 -8.61 0.25 17.10
N LEU A 68 -8.80 -1.06 16.87
CA LEU A 68 -10.10 -1.59 16.42
C LEU A 68 -11.18 -1.50 17.50
N ARG A 69 -10.84 -1.74 18.78
CA ARG A 69 -11.79 -1.62 19.89
C ARG A 69 -12.31 -0.18 19.99
N PHE A 70 -11.42 0.79 19.86
CA PHE A 70 -11.75 2.20 19.87
C PHE A 70 -12.67 2.61 18.70
N LEU A 71 -12.29 2.18 17.49
CA LEU A 71 -13.06 2.48 16.29
C LEU A 71 -14.48 1.90 16.35
N LYS A 72 -14.64 0.69 16.92
CA LYS A 72 -15.94 0.06 17.19
C LYS A 72 -16.71 0.72 18.33
N SER A 73 -16.05 1.21 19.39
CA SER A 73 -16.74 1.90 20.48
C SER A 73 -17.34 3.23 20.04
N ILE A 74 -16.64 3.98 19.18
CA ILE A 74 -17.20 5.21 18.56
C ILE A 74 -18.45 4.89 17.76
N GLU A 75 -18.45 3.77 17.03
CA GLU A 75 -19.61 3.36 16.23
C GLU A 75 -20.81 3.03 17.11
N ASN A 76 -20.62 2.24 18.17
CA ASN A 76 -21.69 1.92 19.11
C ASN A 76 -22.26 3.19 19.78
N VAL A 77 -21.40 4.13 20.17
CA VAL A 77 -21.84 5.42 20.73
C VAL A 77 -22.59 6.25 19.70
N SER A 78 -22.19 6.22 18.43
CA SER A 78 -22.90 6.89 17.35
C SER A 78 -24.27 6.25 17.08
N HIS A 79 -24.36 4.93 17.19
CA HIS A 79 -25.56 4.15 16.93
C HIS A 79 -26.58 4.25 18.07
N ASP A 80 -26.12 4.25 19.34
CA ASP A 80 -26.96 4.46 20.52
C ASP A 80 -27.48 5.90 20.58
N ASN A 81 -26.63 6.91 20.27
CA ASN A 81 -27.09 8.29 20.14
C ASN A 81 -28.13 8.47 19.02
N ASN A 82 -28.03 7.67 17.94
CA ASN A 82 -29.04 7.65 16.89
C ASN A 82 -30.33 6.97 17.36
N LYS A 83 -30.25 5.89 18.15
CA LYS A 83 -31.42 5.19 18.69
C LYS A 83 -32.19 6.06 19.69
N ASP A 84 -31.47 6.75 20.57
CA ASP A 84 -32.03 7.72 21.53
C ASP A 84 -32.57 9.01 20.86
N GLN A 85 -32.09 9.35 19.66
CA GLN A 85 -32.63 10.44 18.83
C GLN A 85 -33.81 10.01 17.96
N ILE A 86 -33.81 8.77 17.45
CA ILE A 86 -34.92 8.21 16.66
C ILE A 86 -36.19 8.07 17.52
N GLU A 87 -36.07 7.82 18.83
CA GLU A 87 -37.22 7.90 19.75
C GLU A 87 -37.68 9.33 20.06
N ARG A 88 -36.90 10.36 19.70
CA ARG A 88 -37.21 11.77 20.03
C ARG A 88 -37.57 12.67 18.85
N ILE A 89 -37.35 12.28 17.60
CA ILE A 89 -37.48 13.23 16.49
C ILE A 89 -38.12 12.59 15.24
N ASN A 90 -39.45 12.63 15.18
CA ASN A 90 -40.16 12.81 13.91
C ASN A 90 -39.90 14.25 13.43
N GLY A 91 -38.85 14.45 12.64
CA GLY A 91 -38.43 15.76 12.11
C GLY A 91 -37.02 15.72 11.56
N SER A 92 -36.89 15.76 10.24
CA SER A 92 -35.65 15.58 9.49
C SER A 92 -34.55 16.62 9.80
N ALA A 93 -33.31 16.21 9.51
CA ALA A 93 -32.04 16.97 9.44
C ALA A 93 -31.27 17.20 10.77
N SER A 94 -30.37 16.27 11.11
CA SER A 94 -29.40 16.47 12.23
C SER A 94 -28.11 15.64 12.10
N ALA A 95 -28.16 14.45 11.51
CA ALA A 95 -27.00 13.54 11.46
C ALA A 95 -25.79 14.10 10.69
N GLU A 96 -26.02 14.87 9.63
CA GLU A 96 -24.98 15.42 8.76
C GLU A 96 -24.28 16.65 9.36
N SER A 97 -25.01 17.42 10.17
CA SER A 97 -24.52 18.66 10.79
C SER A 97 -23.48 18.41 11.89
N THR A 98 -23.71 17.39 12.73
CA THR A 98 -22.81 17.09 13.86
C THR A 98 -21.48 16.47 13.42
N ARG A 99 -21.50 15.64 12.36
CA ARG A 99 -20.31 15.06 11.73
C ARG A 99 -19.52 16.10 10.92
N SER A 100 -20.22 16.98 10.20
CA SER A 100 -19.60 18.10 9.49
C SER A 100 -18.83 19.03 10.44
N LEU A 101 -19.43 19.37 11.59
CA LEU A 101 -18.81 20.24 12.59
C LEU A 101 -17.60 19.60 13.31
N LEU A 102 -17.64 18.28 13.59
CA LEU A 102 -16.49 17.55 14.12
C LEU A 102 -15.39 17.32 13.06
N GLY A 103 -15.75 17.27 11.78
CA GLY A 103 -14.84 17.27 10.65
C GLY A 103 -14.14 18.62 10.46
N GLU A 104 -14.87 19.73 10.59
CA GLU A 104 -14.33 21.11 10.57
C GLU A 104 -13.34 21.39 11.71
N LEU A 105 -13.54 20.72 12.86
CA LEU A 105 -12.64 20.80 14.02
C LEU A 105 -11.43 19.85 13.94
N GLY A 106 -11.27 19.11 12.84
CA GLY A 106 -10.19 18.13 12.68
C GLY A 106 -10.24 17.00 13.71
N LEU A 107 -11.43 16.70 14.26
CA LEU A 107 -11.67 15.68 15.29
C LEU A 107 -12.28 14.39 14.73
N VAL A 108 -12.95 14.45 13.59
CA VAL A 108 -13.38 13.27 12.82
C VAL A 108 -12.80 13.43 11.42
N GLY A 109 -11.61 12.88 11.23
CA GLY A 109 -10.93 12.91 9.94
C GLY A 109 -11.19 11.61 9.20
N TYR A 110 -11.81 11.68 8.01
CA TYR A 110 -11.79 10.60 7.02
C TYR A 110 -10.36 10.11 6.71
N GLU A 111 -9.34 10.92 7.03
CA GLU A 111 -7.93 10.58 6.88
C GLU A 111 -7.39 9.65 7.97
N ARG A 112 -7.91 9.72 9.22
CA ARG A 112 -7.37 8.96 10.36
C ARG A 112 -7.78 7.50 10.39
N ASP A 113 -8.92 7.15 9.79
CA ASP A 113 -9.38 5.76 9.77
C ASP A 113 -8.40 4.86 8.99
N TRP A 114 -7.64 5.39 8.03
CA TRP A 114 -6.62 4.66 7.26
C TRP A 114 -5.40 4.25 8.09
N GLU A 115 -5.09 5.00 9.17
CA GLU A 115 -3.93 4.76 10.03
C GLU A 115 -4.03 3.44 10.80
N VAL A 116 -5.24 2.88 10.92
CA VAL A 116 -5.43 1.53 11.48
C VAL A 116 -4.64 0.48 10.71
N LEU A 117 -4.46 0.67 9.39
CA LEU A 117 -3.69 -0.25 8.55
C LEU A 117 -2.19 -0.22 8.87
N ASP A 118 -1.68 0.88 9.41
CA ASP A 118 -0.28 0.97 9.83
C ASP A 118 0.00 0.15 11.09
N THR A 119 -1.04 -0.16 11.87
CA THR A 119 -0.94 -1.06 13.04
C THR A 119 -0.93 -2.54 12.66
N CYS A 120 -1.35 -2.90 11.44
CA CYS A 120 -1.38 -4.28 10.98
C CYS A 120 0.00 -4.93 10.92
N LEU A 121 1.07 -4.16 10.68
CA LEU A 121 2.43 -4.70 10.51
C LEU A 121 2.88 -5.54 11.71
N ASN A 122 2.50 -5.14 12.92
CA ASN A 122 2.87 -5.80 14.18
C ASN A 122 1.84 -6.82 14.67
N ALA A 123 0.71 -7.00 13.98
CA ALA A 123 -0.39 -7.82 14.50
C ALA A 123 -0.15 -9.31 14.25
N ASP A 124 0.08 -10.10 15.30
CA ASP A 124 0.36 -11.55 15.16
C ASP A 124 -0.80 -12.35 14.58
N ASP A 125 -2.05 -11.91 14.80
CA ASP A 125 -3.24 -12.58 14.29
C ASP A 125 -3.74 -11.95 12.96
N MET A 126 -3.61 -12.71 11.87
CA MET A 126 -4.06 -12.30 10.54
C MET A 126 -5.59 -12.18 10.42
N LYS A 127 -6.36 -12.80 11.32
CA LYS A 127 -7.82 -12.60 11.38
C LYS A 127 -8.19 -11.19 11.87
N LEU A 128 -7.36 -10.60 12.74
CA LEU A 128 -7.52 -9.20 13.13
C LEU A 128 -7.22 -8.26 11.98
N VAL A 129 -6.18 -8.56 11.18
CA VAL A 129 -5.87 -7.81 9.95
C VAL A 129 -7.07 -7.88 8.99
N ALA A 130 -7.63 -9.07 8.76
CA ALA A 130 -8.84 -9.22 7.94
C ALA A 130 -10.03 -8.41 8.48
N SER A 131 -10.20 -8.39 9.81
CA SER A 131 -11.25 -7.60 10.47
C SER A 131 -11.07 -6.09 10.26
N ALA A 132 -9.83 -5.59 10.23
CA ALA A 132 -9.54 -4.19 9.95
C ALA A 132 -9.91 -3.80 8.51
N TYR A 133 -9.58 -4.65 7.53
CA TYR A 133 -10.00 -4.46 6.15
C TYR A 133 -11.53 -4.53 5.99
N GLY A 134 -12.19 -5.46 6.68
CA GLY A 134 -13.66 -5.53 6.72
C GLY A 134 -14.28 -4.24 7.25
N PHE A 135 -13.78 -3.76 8.40
CA PHE A 135 -14.23 -2.51 9.01
C PHE A 135 -14.11 -1.29 8.09
N LEU A 136 -12.96 -1.14 7.41
CA LEU A 136 -12.74 -0.03 6.47
C LEU A 136 -13.60 -0.15 5.21
N LYS A 137 -13.83 -1.39 4.74
CA LYS A 137 -14.73 -1.65 3.61
C LYS A 137 -16.17 -1.29 3.94
N ASP A 138 -16.66 -1.67 5.12
CA ASP A 138 -18.03 -1.37 5.57
C ASP A 138 -18.28 0.13 5.71
N ARG A 139 -17.25 0.90 6.05
CA ARG A 139 -17.26 2.37 6.07
C ARG A 139 -17.14 3.02 4.70
N GLY A 140 -16.93 2.24 3.63
CA GLY A 140 -16.81 2.74 2.27
C GLY A 140 -15.44 3.31 1.90
N PHE A 141 -14.42 3.12 2.74
CA PHE A 141 -13.05 3.59 2.45
C PHE A 141 -12.33 2.73 1.41
N LEU A 142 -12.67 1.43 1.31
CA LEU A 142 -12.01 0.48 0.42
C LEU A 142 -12.92 -0.02 -0.73
N PRO A 143 -13.43 0.86 -1.61
CA PRO A 143 -14.37 0.46 -2.65
C PRO A 143 -13.72 -0.41 -3.75
N ASN A 144 -12.41 -0.34 -3.95
CA ASN A 144 -11.71 -1.17 -4.93
C ASN A 144 -11.06 -2.43 -4.32
N PHE A 145 -11.10 -2.60 -2.99
CA PHE A 145 -10.58 -3.82 -2.34
C PHE A 145 -11.39 -5.05 -2.74
N GLY A 146 -10.71 -6.05 -3.31
CA GLY A 146 -11.36 -7.27 -3.80
C GLY A 146 -12.20 -7.08 -5.06
N LYS A 147 -12.12 -5.92 -5.73
CA LYS A 147 -12.89 -5.64 -6.95
C LYS A 147 -12.58 -6.62 -8.08
N CYS A 148 -11.34 -7.09 -8.16
CA CYS A 148 -10.90 -8.03 -9.19
C CYS A 148 -10.88 -9.48 -8.72
N ARG A 149 -11.40 -9.78 -7.52
CA ARG A 149 -11.42 -11.13 -6.93
C ARG A 149 -11.99 -12.19 -7.87
N ASN A 150 -12.99 -11.81 -8.67
CA ASN A 150 -13.68 -12.69 -9.62
C ASN A 150 -13.34 -12.42 -11.09
N ILE A 151 -12.69 -11.29 -11.40
CA ILE A 151 -12.59 -10.76 -12.78
C ILE A 151 -11.45 -11.42 -13.58
N VAL A 152 -10.47 -12.03 -12.92
CA VAL A 152 -9.21 -12.47 -13.58
C VAL A 152 -9.12 -13.99 -13.79
N LEU A 153 -10.26 -14.70 -13.79
CA LEU A 153 -10.28 -16.16 -14.05
C LEU A 153 -10.78 -16.53 -15.45
N GLU A 154 -11.24 -15.57 -16.25
CA GLU A 154 -11.70 -15.81 -17.62
C GLU A 154 -10.54 -15.66 -18.63
N GLY A 155 -10.07 -16.80 -19.14
CA GLY A 155 -9.00 -16.87 -20.13
C GLY A 155 -8.45 -18.30 -20.28
N PRO A 156 -7.63 -18.57 -21.30
CA PRO A 156 -7.02 -19.87 -21.48
C PRO A 156 -6.14 -20.22 -20.27
N ARG A 157 -6.49 -21.31 -19.59
CA ARG A 157 -5.75 -21.82 -18.41
C ARG A 157 -4.40 -22.42 -18.78
N SER A 158 -4.28 -22.94 -20.01
CA SER A 158 -2.99 -23.39 -20.56
C SER A 158 -2.34 -22.24 -21.31
N ILE A 159 -1.25 -21.71 -20.75
CA ILE A 159 -0.49 -20.63 -21.36
C ILE A 159 0.75 -21.24 -21.99
N THR A 160 0.82 -21.25 -23.32
CA THR A 160 2.04 -21.59 -24.03
C THR A 160 3.02 -20.40 -24.06
N PRO A 161 4.34 -20.66 -24.16
CA PRO A 161 5.35 -19.61 -24.30
C PRO A 161 5.06 -18.62 -25.43
N THR A 162 4.45 -19.08 -26.52
CA THR A 162 4.07 -18.26 -27.68
C THR A 162 2.93 -17.30 -27.37
N LEU A 163 1.91 -17.74 -26.62
CA LEU A 163 0.81 -16.88 -26.17
C LEU A 163 1.28 -15.81 -25.17
N LEU A 164 2.24 -16.17 -24.31
CA LEU A 164 2.85 -15.22 -23.39
C LEU A 164 3.59 -14.11 -24.14
N LYS A 165 4.38 -14.49 -25.16
CA LYS A 165 5.12 -13.54 -26.01
C LYS A 165 4.19 -12.65 -26.84
N SER A 166 3.13 -13.20 -27.42
CA SER A 166 2.18 -12.40 -28.20
C SER A 166 1.39 -11.42 -27.33
N SER A 167 1.07 -11.78 -26.09
CA SER A 167 0.26 -10.95 -25.18
C SER A 167 1.06 -9.87 -24.48
N THR A 168 2.28 -10.18 -24.05
CA THR A 168 3.15 -9.25 -23.30
C THR A 168 4.09 -8.45 -24.20
N GLY A 169 4.44 -8.99 -25.37
CA GLY A 169 5.51 -8.49 -26.23
C GLY A 169 6.92 -8.87 -25.75
N LEU A 170 7.04 -9.64 -24.65
CA LEU A 170 8.30 -10.01 -24.02
C LEU A 170 8.58 -11.50 -24.18
N GLU A 171 9.86 -11.86 -24.21
CA GLU A 171 10.24 -13.26 -24.18
C GLU A 171 10.03 -13.86 -22.79
N VAL A 172 9.73 -15.16 -22.72
CA VAL A 172 9.51 -15.85 -21.44
C VAL A 172 10.72 -15.73 -20.51
N SER A 173 11.94 -15.69 -21.07
CA SER A 173 13.19 -15.48 -20.34
C SER A 173 13.28 -14.13 -19.63
N LYS A 174 12.56 -13.11 -20.11
CA LYS A 174 12.48 -11.79 -19.49
C LYS A 174 11.44 -11.72 -18.38
N LEU A 175 10.57 -12.73 -18.29
CA LEU A 175 9.53 -12.89 -17.28
C LEU A 175 9.93 -13.92 -16.21
N SER A 176 11.19 -14.32 -16.18
CA SER A 176 11.77 -15.17 -15.14
C SER A 176 12.87 -14.39 -14.41
N PRO A 177 12.97 -14.52 -13.07
CA PRO A 177 14.01 -13.89 -12.28
C PRO A 177 15.40 -14.29 -12.77
N LYS A 178 16.35 -13.36 -12.70
CA LYS A 178 17.75 -13.64 -13.04
C LYS A 178 18.39 -14.39 -11.87
N LYS A 179 18.71 -15.66 -12.07
CA LYS A 179 19.44 -16.46 -11.08
C LYS A 179 20.88 -15.99 -11.00
N TRP A 180 21.21 -15.25 -9.93
CA TRP A 180 22.58 -14.81 -9.67
C TRP A 180 23.47 -16.04 -9.47
N GLY A 181 24.56 -16.15 -10.25
CA GLY A 181 25.51 -17.25 -10.18
C GLY A 181 25.41 -18.32 -11.27
N VAL A 182 24.34 -18.36 -12.08
CA VAL A 182 24.14 -19.40 -13.13
C VAL A 182 23.95 -18.82 -14.54
N SER A 183 24.13 -17.52 -14.75
CA SER A 183 24.13 -16.96 -16.12
C SER A 183 25.46 -17.25 -16.82
N GLY A 184 25.47 -17.62 -18.11
CA GLY A 184 26.69 -17.96 -18.85
C GLY A 184 27.80 -16.89 -18.88
N SER A 185 27.49 -15.64 -18.50
CA SER A 185 28.45 -14.56 -18.30
C SER A 185 29.25 -14.64 -16.98
N SER A 186 28.78 -15.37 -15.97
CA SER A 186 29.42 -15.47 -14.66
C SER A 186 30.79 -16.15 -14.75
N GLN A 187 30.97 -17.10 -15.68
CA GLN A 187 32.28 -17.71 -15.95
C GLN A 187 33.28 -16.70 -16.53
N ALA A 188 32.85 -15.85 -17.48
CA ALA A 188 33.73 -14.84 -18.07
C ALA A 188 34.09 -13.73 -17.06
N VAL A 189 33.13 -13.30 -16.23
CA VAL A 189 33.36 -12.35 -15.15
C VAL A 189 34.30 -12.93 -14.10
N LEU A 190 34.14 -14.21 -13.74
CA LEU A 190 35.03 -14.91 -12.82
C LEU A 190 36.45 -15.01 -13.37
N VAL A 191 36.61 -15.38 -14.64
CA VAL A 191 37.92 -15.46 -15.30
C VAL A 191 38.57 -14.08 -15.41
N ALA A 192 37.81 -13.04 -15.75
CA ALA A 192 38.31 -11.67 -15.80
C ALA A 192 38.69 -11.14 -14.41
N PHE A 193 37.91 -11.46 -13.38
CA PHE A 193 38.21 -11.13 -11.99
C PHE A 193 39.47 -11.84 -11.51
N LEU A 194 39.57 -13.16 -11.69
CA LEU A 194 40.76 -13.95 -11.35
C LEU A 194 41.99 -13.48 -12.12
N GLY A 195 41.84 -13.14 -13.41
CA GLY A 195 42.90 -12.58 -14.26
C GLY A 195 43.34 -11.20 -13.80
N GLY A 196 42.41 -10.30 -13.45
CA GLY A 196 42.71 -8.97 -12.90
C GLY A 196 43.38 -9.03 -11.54
N VAL A 197 42.93 -9.94 -10.66
CA VAL A 197 43.57 -10.21 -9.36
C VAL A 197 44.99 -10.76 -9.58
N SER A 198 45.19 -11.69 -10.51
CA SER A 198 46.51 -12.23 -10.86
C SER A 198 47.46 -11.15 -11.39
N PHE A 199 46.95 -10.26 -12.25
CA PHE A 199 47.70 -9.11 -12.79
C PHE A 199 48.11 -8.12 -11.70
N LEU A 200 47.18 -7.74 -10.81
CA LEU A 200 47.46 -6.83 -9.69
C LEU A 200 48.47 -7.41 -8.70
N ILE A 201 48.43 -8.74 -8.47
CA ILE A 201 49.44 -9.46 -7.67
C ILE A 201 50.80 -9.47 -8.38
N SER A 202 50.83 -9.58 -9.71
CA SER A 202 52.05 -9.55 -10.53
C SER A 202 52.72 -8.17 -10.53
N GLU A 203 51.95 -7.08 -10.47
CA GLU A 203 52.44 -5.70 -10.40
C GLU A 203 52.89 -5.30 -8.97
N GLY A 204 52.92 -6.24 -8.02
CA GLY A 204 53.45 -6.00 -6.67
C GLY A 204 52.56 -5.16 -5.75
N ILE A 205 51.30 -4.93 -6.13
CA ILE A 205 50.33 -4.26 -5.27
C ILE A 205 49.86 -5.27 -4.21
N ASP A 206 50.22 -5.05 -2.95
CA ASP A 206 49.93 -5.98 -1.86
C ASP A 206 48.48 -5.88 -1.38
N MET A 207 47.55 -6.25 -2.27
CA MET A 207 46.11 -6.37 -1.98
C MET A 207 45.76 -7.65 -1.22
N ARG A 208 46.75 -8.53 -0.97
CA ARG A 208 46.58 -9.89 -0.44
C ARG A 208 45.76 -9.97 0.84
N PRO A 209 45.99 -9.15 1.89
CA PRO A 209 45.19 -9.25 3.12
C PRO A 209 43.78 -8.71 2.92
N ASN A 210 43.61 -7.56 2.28
CA ASN A 210 42.29 -6.91 2.13
C ASN A 210 41.39 -7.67 1.16
N LEU A 211 41.92 -8.16 0.04
CA LEU A 211 41.18 -8.96 -0.92
C LEU A 211 40.82 -10.34 -0.34
N ALA A 212 41.75 -10.99 0.38
CA ALA A 212 41.45 -12.25 1.05
C ALA A 212 40.37 -12.08 2.12
N VAL A 213 40.40 -10.98 2.88
CA VAL A 213 39.36 -10.66 3.87
C VAL A 213 38.02 -10.40 3.19
N ILE A 214 37.96 -9.60 2.12
CA ILE A 214 36.71 -9.35 1.38
C ILE A 214 36.16 -10.65 0.77
N LEU A 215 37.02 -11.48 0.16
CA LEU A 215 36.61 -12.74 -0.45
C LEU A 215 36.18 -13.77 0.60
N ALA A 216 36.88 -13.84 1.74
CA ALA A 216 36.50 -14.70 2.86
C ALA A 216 35.17 -14.26 3.47
N LEU A 217 34.95 -12.95 3.66
CA LEU A 217 33.68 -12.41 4.13
C LEU A 217 32.54 -12.70 3.14
N ALA A 218 32.77 -12.51 1.83
CA ALA A 218 31.78 -12.82 0.79
C ALA A 218 31.47 -14.33 0.72
N PHE A 219 32.48 -15.19 0.88
CA PHE A 219 32.32 -16.64 0.90
C PHE A 219 31.58 -17.10 2.16
N MET A 220 31.91 -16.53 3.32
CA MET A 220 31.18 -16.77 4.57
C MET A 220 29.73 -16.30 4.46
N ASP A 221 29.48 -15.12 3.89
CA ASP A 221 28.13 -14.62 3.63
C ASP A 221 27.34 -15.57 2.72
N SER A 222 27.94 -16.03 1.62
CA SER A 222 27.29 -16.98 0.71
C SER A 222 26.96 -18.32 1.36
N ILE A 223 27.82 -18.85 2.23
CA ILE A 223 27.64 -20.18 2.84
C ILE A 223 26.73 -20.13 4.07
N PHE A 224 26.98 -19.18 4.97
CA PHE A 224 26.31 -19.14 6.27
C PHE A 224 25.04 -18.29 6.25
N LEU A 225 25.00 -17.27 5.41
CA LEU A 225 23.89 -16.32 5.33
C LEU A 225 23.20 -16.35 3.95
N GLY A 226 23.58 -17.28 3.05
CA GLY A 226 22.99 -17.37 1.72
C GLY A 226 23.23 -16.16 0.81
N GLY A 227 24.21 -15.31 1.12
CA GLY A 227 24.49 -14.07 0.40
C GLY A 227 23.66 -12.87 0.85
N SER A 228 22.96 -12.96 1.99
CA SER A 228 22.10 -11.90 2.51
C SER A 228 22.84 -10.59 2.80
N CYS A 229 24.09 -10.62 3.27
CA CYS A 229 24.85 -9.40 3.57
C CYS A 229 25.21 -8.63 2.30
N LEU A 230 25.70 -9.32 1.26
CA LEU A 230 25.97 -8.71 -0.05
C LEU A 230 24.68 -8.23 -0.73
N ALA A 231 23.61 -9.03 -0.67
CA ALA A 231 22.29 -8.62 -1.17
C ALA A 231 21.81 -7.34 -0.47
N GLN A 232 21.97 -7.26 0.85
CA GLN A 232 21.60 -6.11 1.66
C GLN A 232 22.41 -4.86 1.27
N ILE A 233 23.73 -4.95 1.10
CA ILE A 233 24.55 -3.82 0.64
C ILE A 233 24.12 -3.37 -0.77
N SER A 234 23.86 -4.33 -1.67
CA SER A 234 23.43 -4.02 -3.04
C SER A 234 22.03 -3.42 -3.12
N SER A 235 21.14 -3.71 -2.16
CA SER A 235 19.78 -3.18 -2.13
C SER A 235 19.72 -1.67 -1.89
N TYR A 236 20.75 -1.11 -1.23
CA TYR A 236 20.86 0.34 -0.99
C TYR A 236 21.29 1.13 -2.23
N TRP A 237 21.75 0.45 -3.30
CA TRP A 237 22.04 1.14 -4.55
C TRP A 237 20.76 1.71 -5.17
N PRO A 238 20.70 3.00 -5.55
CA PRO A 238 19.47 3.65 -5.99
C PRO A 238 18.71 2.95 -7.13
N PRO A 239 19.38 2.38 -8.16
CA PRO A 239 18.70 1.61 -9.20
C PRO A 239 18.02 0.34 -8.69
N ASN A 240 18.67 -0.38 -7.76
CA ASN A 240 18.15 -1.61 -7.17
C ASN A 240 17.00 -1.31 -6.21
N ARG A 241 17.13 -0.25 -5.40
CA ARG A 241 16.07 0.22 -4.49
C ARG A 241 14.78 0.52 -5.25
N ARG A 242 14.86 1.21 -6.40
CA ARG A 242 13.67 1.54 -7.19
C ARG A 242 13.03 0.29 -7.82
N ARG A 243 13.83 -0.68 -8.26
CA ARG A 243 13.31 -1.97 -8.75
C ARG A 243 12.56 -2.72 -7.65
N ILE A 244 13.13 -2.80 -6.44
CA ILE A 244 12.46 -3.42 -5.28
C ILE A 244 11.12 -2.72 -4.98
N LEU A 245 11.08 -1.39 -4.98
CA LEU A 245 9.83 -0.64 -4.78
C LEU A 245 8.77 -0.98 -5.84
N VAL A 246 9.18 -1.12 -7.11
CA VAL A 246 8.29 -1.53 -8.21
C VAL A 246 7.76 -2.95 -8.00
N HIS A 247 8.64 -3.85 -7.56
CA HIS A 247 8.33 -5.25 -7.26
C HIS A 247 7.30 -5.36 -6.13
N GLU A 248 7.58 -4.74 -4.99
CA GLU A 248 6.68 -4.76 -3.82
C GLU A 248 5.34 -4.06 -4.08
N ALA A 249 5.35 -2.95 -4.83
CA ALA A 249 4.10 -2.31 -5.27
C ALA A 249 3.26 -3.24 -6.17
N GLY A 250 3.90 -4.14 -6.91
CA GLY A 250 3.24 -5.17 -7.72
C GLY A 250 2.46 -6.16 -6.86
N HIS A 251 3.11 -6.73 -5.84
CA HIS A 251 2.46 -7.61 -4.85
C HIS A 251 1.32 -6.88 -4.15
N LEU A 252 1.59 -5.69 -3.61
CA LEU A 252 0.62 -4.92 -2.83
C LEU A 252 -0.64 -4.61 -3.65
N LEU A 253 -0.49 -4.08 -4.87
CA LEU A 253 -1.65 -3.71 -5.68
C LEU A 253 -2.45 -4.95 -6.09
N THR A 254 -1.77 -6.04 -6.45
CA THR A 254 -2.45 -7.28 -6.84
C THR A 254 -3.18 -7.89 -5.64
N ALA A 255 -2.55 -8.01 -4.47
CA ALA A 255 -3.18 -8.49 -3.25
C ALA A 255 -4.43 -7.66 -2.90
N TYR A 256 -4.32 -6.33 -3.00
CA TYR A 256 -5.41 -5.41 -2.73
C TYR A 256 -6.62 -5.64 -3.66
N LEU A 257 -6.38 -5.73 -4.97
CA LEU A 257 -7.43 -5.94 -5.97
C LEU A 257 -8.05 -7.33 -5.90
N MET A 258 -7.28 -8.35 -5.49
CA MET A 258 -7.78 -9.71 -5.26
C MET A 258 -8.51 -9.88 -3.92
N GLY A 259 -8.45 -8.87 -3.04
CA GLY A 259 -9.16 -8.86 -1.77
C GLY A 259 -8.46 -9.69 -0.70
N CYS A 260 -7.13 -9.78 -0.78
CA CYS A 260 -6.28 -10.41 0.22
C CYS A 260 -5.84 -9.33 1.22
N PRO A 261 -6.22 -9.41 2.51
CA PRO A 261 -5.75 -8.46 3.52
C PRO A 261 -4.22 -8.43 3.59
N ILE A 262 -3.64 -7.23 3.59
CA ILE A 262 -2.18 -7.02 3.63
C ILE A 262 -1.82 -6.65 5.07
N ARG A 263 -0.85 -7.37 5.64
CA ARG A 263 -0.30 -7.06 6.96
C ARG A 263 0.63 -5.86 6.88
N GLY A 264 1.46 -5.82 5.85
CA GLY A 264 2.40 -4.73 5.61
C GLY A 264 3.38 -5.05 4.49
N VAL A 265 4.14 -4.02 4.11
CA VAL A 265 5.24 -4.11 3.16
C VAL A 265 6.52 -3.81 3.90
N ILE A 266 7.45 -4.76 3.88
CA ILE A 266 8.75 -4.59 4.51
C ILE A 266 9.75 -4.32 3.40
N LEU A 267 10.24 -3.07 3.33
CA LEU A 267 11.20 -2.65 2.31
C LEU A 267 12.65 -2.72 2.80
N ASP A 268 12.86 -2.74 4.12
CA ASP A 268 14.18 -2.73 4.73
C ASP A 268 14.63 -4.18 5.04
N PRO A 269 15.74 -4.65 4.42
CA PRO A 269 16.34 -5.95 4.70
C PRO A 269 16.63 -6.20 6.19
N ILE A 270 17.01 -5.17 6.95
CA ILE A 270 17.30 -5.26 8.39
C ILE A 270 16.03 -5.56 9.17
N VAL A 271 14.95 -4.84 8.84
CA VAL A 271 13.62 -5.06 9.45
C VAL A 271 13.09 -6.44 9.05
N ALA A 272 13.34 -6.87 7.81
CA ALA A 272 12.98 -8.22 7.37
C ALA A 272 13.67 -9.30 8.20
N MET A 273 14.97 -9.16 8.44
CA MET A 273 15.75 -10.08 9.27
C MET A 273 15.24 -10.11 10.73
N GLN A 274 14.91 -8.96 11.30
CA GLN A 274 14.33 -8.87 12.66
C GLN A 274 12.95 -9.53 12.75
N MET A 275 12.19 -9.53 11.67
CA MET A 275 10.88 -10.19 11.54
C MET A 275 10.99 -11.68 11.20
N GLY A 276 12.20 -12.25 11.17
CA GLY A 276 12.43 -13.67 10.87
C GLY A 276 12.25 -14.05 9.39
N ILE A 277 12.07 -13.07 8.51
CA ILE A 277 12.12 -13.24 7.06
C ILE A 277 13.61 -13.21 6.70
N GLN A 278 14.08 -14.04 5.76
CA GLN A 278 15.51 -14.23 5.43
C GLN A 278 16.22 -12.98 4.84
N GLY A 279 16.20 -11.84 5.55
CA GLY A 279 16.88 -10.60 5.18
C GLY A 279 16.42 -9.98 3.86
N GLN A 280 15.23 -10.31 3.35
CA GLN A 280 14.72 -9.81 2.08
C GLN A 280 13.43 -8.99 2.27
N ALA A 281 13.33 -7.90 1.51
CA ALA A 281 12.09 -7.14 1.39
C ALA A 281 10.95 -8.06 0.95
N GLY A 282 9.73 -7.76 1.38
CA GLY A 282 8.57 -8.57 1.03
C GLY A 282 7.24 -8.00 1.51
N THR A 283 6.19 -8.34 0.77
CA THR A 283 4.80 -7.99 1.07
C THR A 283 4.11 -9.17 1.75
N GLN A 284 3.64 -8.97 2.98
CA GLN A 284 2.91 -10.00 3.73
C GLN A 284 1.41 -9.83 3.53
N PHE A 285 0.75 -10.86 3.00
CA PHE A 285 -0.69 -10.88 2.78
C PHE A 285 -1.31 -12.20 3.25
N TRP A 286 -2.64 -12.19 3.40
CA TRP A 286 -3.41 -13.34 3.84
C TRP A 286 -4.56 -13.64 2.90
N ASP A 287 -4.86 -14.91 2.69
CA ASP A 287 -6.15 -15.37 2.18
C ASP A 287 -6.62 -16.50 3.09
N GLU A 288 -7.71 -16.26 3.83
CA GLU A 288 -8.25 -17.20 4.80
C GLU A 288 -8.61 -18.55 4.16
N LYS A 289 -9.13 -18.51 2.92
CA LYS A 289 -9.50 -19.74 2.21
C LYS A 289 -8.24 -20.54 1.87
N MET A 290 -7.22 -19.88 1.33
CA MET A 290 -5.94 -20.51 0.99
C MET A 290 -5.25 -21.10 2.22
N ALA A 291 -5.26 -20.38 3.34
CA ALA A 291 -4.64 -20.85 4.57
C ALA A 291 -5.33 -22.11 5.13
N ASN A 292 -6.66 -22.15 5.11
CA ASN A 292 -7.43 -23.32 5.51
C ASN A 292 -7.18 -24.49 4.55
N ASP A 293 -7.22 -24.25 3.24
CA ASP A 293 -6.98 -25.26 2.22
C ASP A 293 -5.58 -25.87 2.35
N LEU A 294 -4.56 -25.02 2.58
CA LEU A 294 -3.18 -25.47 2.79
C LEU A 294 -3.02 -26.29 4.07
N ALA A 295 -3.71 -25.92 5.15
CA ALA A 295 -3.73 -26.71 6.39
C ALA A 295 -4.35 -28.10 6.20
N GLU A 296 -5.32 -28.20 5.29
CA GLU A 296 -5.94 -29.47 4.91
C GLU A 296 -5.20 -30.21 3.79
N GLY A 297 -4.13 -29.62 3.24
CA GLY A 297 -3.38 -30.15 2.09
C GLY A 297 -4.18 -30.18 0.78
N ARG A 298 -5.32 -29.46 0.72
CA ARG A 298 -6.22 -29.41 -0.43
C ARG A 298 -6.03 -28.11 -1.21
N LEU A 299 -6.57 -28.08 -2.43
CA LEU A 299 -6.58 -26.89 -3.27
C LEU A 299 -7.99 -26.52 -3.66
N ASP A 300 -8.48 -25.39 -3.17
CA ASP A 300 -9.43 -24.63 -3.94
C ASP A 300 -8.72 -23.95 -5.11
N GLY A 301 -9.08 -24.32 -6.33
CA GLY A 301 -8.47 -23.76 -7.54
C GLY A 301 -8.50 -22.23 -7.54
N THR A 302 -9.57 -21.61 -7.07
CA THR A 302 -9.68 -20.13 -7.08
C THR A 302 -8.80 -19.46 -6.04
N ALA A 303 -8.70 -19.99 -4.82
CA ALA A 303 -7.85 -19.42 -3.78
C ALA A 303 -6.36 -19.56 -4.13
N PHE A 304 -5.99 -20.71 -4.67
CA PHE A 304 -4.64 -20.96 -5.15
C PHE A 304 -4.27 -20.08 -6.34
N ASP A 305 -5.18 -19.88 -7.30
CA ASP A 305 -4.97 -18.96 -8.42
C ASP A 305 -4.70 -17.53 -7.95
N ARG A 306 -5.51 -17.02 -7.00
CA ARG A 306 -5.30 -15.68 -6.41
C ARG A 306 -3.94 -15.58 -5.74
N TYR A 307 -3.58 -16.59 -4.95
CA TYR A 307 -2.30 -16.63 -4.25
C TYR A 307 -1.13 -16.60 -5.24
N CYS A 308 -1.18 -17.42 -6.29
CA CYS A 308 -0.14 -17.46 -7.32
C CYS A 308 -0.06 -16.14 -8.08
N MET A 309 -1.19 -15.50 -8.41
CA MET A 309 -1.18 -14.17 -9.02
C MET A 309 -0.46 -13.15 -8.14
N VAL A 310 -0.80 -13.08 -6.85
CA VAL A 310 -0.11 -12.16 -5.94
C VAL A 310 1.39 -12.45 -5.88
N LEU A 311 1.78 -13.73 -5.80
CA LEU A 311 3.18 -14.15 -5.73
C LEU A 311 3.98 -13.81 -6.99
N PHE A 312 3.38 -13.89 -8.17
CA PHE A 312 4.06 -13.54 -9.43
C PHE A 312 3.90 -12.07 -9.84
N ALA A 313 3.18 -11.26 -9.04
CA ALA A 313 2.93 -9.87 -9.36
C ALA A 313 4.18 -8.98 -9.30
N GLY A 314 5.14 -9.28 -8.43
CA GLY A 314 6.41 -8.55 -8.37
C GLY A 314 7.21 -8.69 -9.67
N ILE A 315 7.40 -9.93 -10.13
CA ILE A 315 8.01 -10.26 -11.43
C ILE A 315 7.26 -9.55 -12.58
N ALA A 316 5.92 -9.62 -12.57
CA ALA A 316 5.11 -8.98 -13.60
C ALA A 316 5.25 -7.45 -13.61
N ALA A 317 5.36 -6.80 -12.43
CA ALA A 317 5.56 -5.37 -12.30
C ALA A 317 6.92 -4.92 -12.84
N GLU A 318 7.99 -5.66 -12.50
CA GLU A 318 9.32 -5.40 -13.03
C GLU A 318 9.36 -5.51 -14.55
N ALA A 319 8.81 -6.59 -15.10
CA ALA A 319 8.77 -6.80 -16.53
C ALA A 319 7.96 -5.71 -17.26
N LEU A 320 6.85 -5.25 -16.68
CA LEU A 320 6.03 -4.18 -17.26
C LEU A 320 6.76 -2.83 -17.32
N ILE A 321 7.64 -2.53 -16.36
CA ILE A 321 8.33 -1.23 -16.26
C ILE A 321 9.71 -1.25 -16.93
N TYR A 322 10.49 -2.31 -16.72
CA TYR A 322 11.88 -2.42 -17.15
C TYR A 322 12.08 -3.33 -18.36
N GLY A 323 11.03 -4.01 -18.82
CA GLY A 323 11.10 -4.98 -19.92
C GLY A 323 11.74 -6.32 -19.52
N GLU A 324 12.20 -6.45 -18.27
CA GLU A 324 12.72 -7.69 -17.71
C GLU A 324 12.64 -7.71 -16.18
N ALA A 325 12.36 -8.89 -15.63
CA ALA A 325 12.44 -9.18 -14.20
C ALA A 325 13.87 -9.56 -13.80
N GLU A 326 14.36 -8.96 -12.72
CA GLU A 326 15.64 -9.32 -12.11
C GLU A 326 15.45 -10.00 -10.76
N GLY A 327 14.49 -9.56 -9.96
CA GLY A 327 14.09 -10.17 -8.68
C GLY A 327 12.97 -11.21 -8.81
N GLY A 328 12.62 -11.85 -7.69
CA GLY A 328 11.51 -12.81 -7.59
C GLY A 328 11.91 -14.28 -7.36
N GLU A 329 13.19 -14.56 -7.08
CA GLU A 329 13.66 -15.92 -6.80
C GLU A 329 13.02 -16.49 -5.52
N ASN A 330 12.86 -15.67 -4.49
CA ASN A 330 12.19 -16.09 -3.26
C ASN A 330 10.71 -16.43 -3.50
N ASP A 331 10.03 -15.65 -4.35
CA ASP A 331 8.63 -15.91 -4.73
C ASP A 331 8.50 -17.23 -5.50
N GLU A 332 9.42 -17.51 -6.43
CA GLU A 332 9.47 -18.80 -7.12
C GLU A 332 9.75 -19.98 -6.17
N ASN A 333 10.65 -19.80 -5.20
CA ASN A 333 10.98 -20.82 -4.21
C ASN A 333 9.81 -21.08 -3.24
N LEU A 334 9.09 -20.03 -2.84
CA LEU A 334 7.87 -20.13 -2.04
C LEU A 334 6.76 -20.84 -2.83
N PHE A 335 6.57 -20.46 -4.09
CA PHE A 335 5.63 -21.12 -5.00
C PHE A 335 5.94 -22.62 -5.10
N ARG A 336 7.19 -22.98 -5.38
CA ARG A 336 7.63 -24.37 -5.50
C ARG A 336 7.42 -25.15 -4.21
N SER A 337 7.78 -24.56 -3.06
CA SER A 337 7.60 -25.17 -1.75
C SER A 337 6.12 -25.49 -1.49
N ILE A 338 5.23 -24.55 -1.77
CA ILE A 338 3.78 -24.75 -1.62
C ILE A 338 3.31 -25.84 -2.59
N CYS A 339 3.69 -25.79 -3.87
CA CYS A 339 3.26 -26.78 -4.86
C CYS A 339 3.58 -28.23 -4.49
N VAL A 340 4.69 -28.45 -3.76
CA VAL A 340 5.12 -29.77 -3.29
C VAL A 340 4.38 -30.22 -2.03
N LEU A 341 3.90 -29.28 -1.20
CA LEU A 341 3.15 -29.58 0.03
C LEU A 341 1.68 -29.99 -0.23
N LEU A 342 1.16 -29.68 -1.42
CA LEU A 342 -0.23 -29.99 -1.78
C LEU A 342 -0.44 -31.48 -2.02
N GLN A 343 -1.67 -31.95 -1.82
CA GLN A 343 -2.06 -33.34 -2.01
C GLN A 343 -3.20 -33.43 -3.04
N PRO A 344 -2.96 -33.96 -4.26
CA PRO A 344 -1.66 -34.40 -4.80
C PRO A 344 -0.71 -33.23 -5.15
N PRO A 345 0.62 -33.46 -5.14
CA PRO A 345 1.58 -32.44 -5.51
C PRO A 345 1.49 -32.13 -7.01
N LEU A 346 1.70 -30.87 -7.39
CA LEU A 346 1.67 -30.48 -8.80
C LEU A 346 2.90 -31.04 -9.54
N SER A 347 2.69 -31.53 -10.75
CA SER A 347 3.77 -31.89 -11.65
C SER A 347 4.56 -30.65 -12.09
N VAL A 348 5.79 -30.85 -12.57
CA VAL A 348 6.64 -29.76 -13.08
C VAL A 348 5.97 -29.01 -14.24
N ALA A 349 5.23 -29.72 -15.09
CA ALA A 349 4.51 -29.12 -16.21
C ALA A 349 3.34 -28.24 -15.72
N GLU A 350 2.59 -28.69 -14.73
CA GLU A 350 1.49 -27.93 -14.11
C GLU A 350 2.02 -26.70 -13.37
N MET A 351 3.08 -26.85 -12.56
CA MET A 351 3.74 -25.73 -11.90
C MET A 351 4.20 -24.68 -12.91
N SER A 352 4.86 -25.11 -13.99
CA SER A 352 5.35 -24.21 -15.03
C SER A 352 4.22 -23.49 -15.76
N ASN A 353 3.11 -24.20 -16.04
CA ASN A 353 1.93 -23.58 -16.63
C ASN A 353 1.27 -22.58 -15.68
N GLN A 354 1.12 -22.94 -14.40
CA GLN A 354 0.54 -22.08 -13.38
C GLN A 354 1.36 -20.80 -13.19
N ALA A 355 2.69 -20.90 -13.19
CA ALA A 355 3.57 -19.74 -13.12
C ALA A 355 3.36 -18.80 -14.33
N ARG A 356 3.37 -19.33 -15.56
CA ARG A 356 3.11 -18.52 -16.77
C ARG A 356 1.73 -17.88 -16.77
N TRP A 357 0.72 -18.63 -16.32
CA TRP A 357 -0.64 -18.13 -16.18
C TRP A 357 -0.71 -16.97 -15.19
N SER A 358 -0.14 -17.16 -14.00
CA SER A 358 -0.15 -16.18 -12.92
C SER A 358 0.61 -14.91 -13.27
N VAL A 359 1.78 -15.03 -13.93
CA VAL A 359 2.55 -13.89 -14.43
C VAL A 359 1.73 -13.12 -15.47
N LEU A 360 1.10 -13.79 -16.44
CA LEU A 360 0.31 -13.10 -17.47
C LEU A 360 -0.88 -12.36 -16.87
N GLN A 361 -1.62 -13.02 -15.98
CA GLN A 361 -2.79 -12.43 -15.33
C GLN A 361 -2.39 -11.20 -14.51
N SER A 362 -1.32 -11.31 -13.72
CA SER A 362 -0.82 -10.19 -12.91
C SER A 362 -0.28 -9.07 -13.78
N TYR A 363 0.41 -9.40 -14.89
CA TYR A 363 0.88 -8.41 -15.86
C TYR A 363 -0.27 -7.63 -16.47
N ASN A 364 -1.35 -8.31 -16.89
CA ASN A 364 -2.53 -7.67 -17.45
C ASN A 364 -3.25 -6.79 -16.41
N LEU A 365 -3.40 -7.29 -15.18
CA LEU A 365 -4.00 -6.54 -14.07
C LEU A 365 -3.22 -5.26 -13.78
N LEU A 366 -1.90 -5.36 -13.64
CA LEU A 366 -1.01 -4.22 -13.40
C LEU A 366 -0.98 -3.25 -14.60
N LYS A 367 -1.05 -3.77 -15.82
CA LYS A 367 -1.14 -2.96 -17.05
C LYS A 367 -2.44 -2.15 -17.09
N TRP A 368 -3.58 -2.75 -16.73
CA TRP A 368 -4.86 -2.04 -16.65
C TRP A 368 -4.89 -1.01 -15.51
N HIS A 369 -4.22 -1.30 -14.40
CA HIS A 369 -4.15 -0.43 -13.23
C HIS A 369 -2.82 0.31 -13.09
N ARG A 370 -2.18 0.67 -14.21
CA ARG A 370 -0.83 1.29 -14.24
C ARG A 370 -0.73 2.57 -13.41
N HIS A 371 -1.78 3.39 -13.40
CA HIS A 371 -1.80 4.63 -12.61
C HIS A 371 -1.80 4.36 -11.10
N ALA A 372 -2.57 3.36 -10.66
CA ALA A 372 -2.61 2.94 -9.26
C ALA A 372 -1.27 2.32 -8.83
N HIS A 373 -0.65 1.50 -9.70
CA HIS A 373 0.68 0.93 -9.44
C HIS A 373 1.72 2.03 -9.26
N ARG A 374 1.73 3.03 -10.16
CA ARG A 374 2.64 4.17 -10.05
C ARG A 374 2.42 5.00 -8.77
N ALA A 375 1.17 5.18 -8.36
CA ALA A 375 0.84 5.87 -7.12
C ALA A 375 1.36 5.10 -5.90
N ALA A 376 1.19 3.77 -5.88
CA ALA A 376 1.72 2.90 -4.84
C ALA A 376 3.25 2.99 -4.76
N VAL A 377 3.96 2.90 -5.90
CA VAL A 377 5.42 3.03 -5.95
C VAL A 377 5.88 4.36 -5.36
N LYS A 378 5.22 5.48 -5.71
CA LYS A 378 5.58 6.80 -5.20
C LYS A 378 5.33 6.92 -3.69
N ALA A 379 4.24 6.36 -3.18
CA ALA A 379 3.95 6.35 -1.75
C ALA A 379 4.97 5.52 -0.97
N LEU A 380 5.36 4.34 -1.49
CA LEU A 380 6.40 3.51 -0.89
C LEU A 380 7.79 4.17 -0.96
N GLU A 381 8.11 4.87 -2.06
CA GLU A 381 9.37 5.60 -2.22
C GLU A 381 9.54 6.70 -1.16
N ASN A 382 8.43 7.37 -0.80
CA ASN A 382 8.37 8.37 0.26
C ASN A 382 8.43 7.78 1.68
N GLY A 383 8.44 6.45 1.83
CA GLY A 383 8.42 5.77 3.13
C GLY A 383 7.08 5.88 3.85
N SER A 384 5.98 6.11 3.11
CA SER A 384 4.64 6.21 3.70
C SER A 384 4.16 4.88 4.29
N GLY A 385 3.34 4.95 5.35
CA GLY A 385 2.67 3.80 5.93
C GLY A 385 1.69 3.12 4.95
N LEU A 386 1.31 1.87 5.27
CA LEU A 386 0.38 1.06 4.48
C LEU A 386 -0.96 1.78 4.24
N GLY A 387 -1.49 2.47 5.24
CA GLY A 387 -2.73 3.23 5.11
C GLY A 387 -2.66 4.31 4.03
N THR A 388 -1.56 5.07 4.00
CA THR A 388 -1.33 6.11 3.00
C THR A 388 -1.08 5.54 1.60
N VAL A 389 -0.40 4.39 1.51
CA VAL A 389 -0.18 3.69 0.23
C VAL A 389 -1.50 3.23 -0.37
N ILE A 390 -2.37 2.60 0.43
CA ILE A 390 -3.67 2.12 -0.04
C ILE A 390 -4.59 3.29 -0.40
N ARG A 391 -4.59 4.37 0.39
CA ARG A 391 -5.30 5.60 0.04
C ARG A 391 -4.86 6.15 -1.33
N SER A 392 -3.55 6.19 -1.59
CA SER A 392 -3.02 6.66 -2.87
C SER A 392 -3.47 5.79 -4.05
N ILE A 393 -3.62 4.48 -3.83
CA ILE A 393 -4.18 3.55 -4.83
C ILE A 393 -5.64 3.88 -5.10
N GLU A 394 -6.45 4.05 -4.06
CA GLU A 394 -7.87 4.34 -4.15
C GLU A 394 -8.15 5.68 -4.85
N GLU A 395 -7.39 6.71 -4.51
CA GLU A 395 -7.46 8.02 -5.18
C GLU A 395 -7.07 7.92 -6.67
N ALA A 396 -6.01 7.19 -6.99
CA ALA A 396 -5.56 6.99 -8.37
C ALA A 396 -6.56 6.19 -9.22
N MET A 397 -7.26 5.22 -8.61
CA MET A 397 -8.30 4.43 -9.27
C MET A 397 -9.59 5.22 -9.46
N SER A 398 -9.90 6.14 -8.55
CA SER A 398 -11.09 7.00 -8.62
C SER A 398 -10.92 8.14 -9.63
N SER A 399 -9.69 8.65 -9.80
CA SER A 399 -9.37 9.72 -10.76
C SER A 399 -9.41 9.29 -12.23
N ASN A 400 -9.51 7.98 -12.49
CA ASN A 400 -9.53 7.39 -13.84
C ASN A 400 -10.94 6.93 -14.26
N ARG A 401 -11.99 7.46 -13.59
CA ARG A 401 -13.40 7.19 -13.88
C ARG A 401 -14.02 8.23 -14.79
#